data_AF-A0AAV0FB28-F1
#
_entry.id   AF-A0AAV0FB28-F1
#
_cell.length_a   1.000
_cell.length_b   1.000
_cell.length_c   1.000
_cell.angle_alpha   90.00
_cell.angle_beta   90.00
_cell.angle_gamma   90.00
#
_symmetry.space_group_name_H-M   'P 1'
#
loop_
_entity.id
_entity.type
_entity.pdbx_description
1 polymer ?
#
loop_
_entity_poly.entity_id
_entity_poly.type
_entity_poly.pdbx_seq_one_letter_code
_entity_poly.pdbx_strand_id
1 'polypeptide(L)' 'MKRKLAEGSGEPLIQLRTRTPFTPRVLAAKIPHKYRGQPIKPYEGKTDPQELYSRYQNSMMMMGASDEYLC' A
#
# COMPACT_ATOMS: atom_id res chain seq x y z
N MET A 1 -40.48 -14.78 1.84
CA MET A 1 -40.11 -13.72 0.89
C MET A 1 -38.79 -14.09 0.22
N LYS A 2 -38.79 -14.40 -1.08
CA LYS A 2 -37.60 -14.68 -1.88
C LYS A 2 -37.48 -13.53 -2.88
N ARG A 3 -36.52 -12.62 -2.70
CA ARG A 3 -36.28 -11.55 -3.68
C ARG A 3 -35.34 -12.10 -4.74
N LYS A 4 -35.84 -12.20 -5.98
CA LYS A 4 -35.05 -12.46 -7.17
C LYS A 4 -34.17 -11.24 -7.43
N LEU A 5 -32.85 -11.41 -7.55
CA LEU A 5 -32.00 -10.38 -8.13
C LEU A 5 -32.07 -10.52 -9.65
N ALA A 6 -32.35 -9.40 -10.29
CA ALA A 6 -32.48 -9.25 -11.73
C ALA A 6 -31.12 -9.44 -12.41
N GLU A 7 -31.19 -10.12 -13.56
CA GLU A 7 -30.13 -10.27 -14.54
C GLU A 7 -29.85 -8.89 -15.16
N GLY A 8 -28.72 -8.29 -14.80
CA GLY A 8 -28.26 -7.00 -15.31
C GLY A 8 -27.29 -7.19 -16.46
N SER A 9 -27.77 -6.91 -17.67
CA SER A 9 -27.06 -6.42 -18.87
C SER A 9 -25.54 -6.65 -18.94
N GLY A 10 -25.14 -7.55 -19.85
CA GLY A 10 -23.76 -7.80 -20.26
C GLY A 10 -23.12 -6.63 -21.00
N GLU A 11 -22.72 -5.60 -20.25
CA GLU A 11 -21.61 -4.74 -20.65
C GLU A 11 -20.32 -5.55 -20.44
N PRO A 12 -19.42 -5.69 -21.43
CA PRO A 12 -18.12 -6.26 -21.15
C PRO A 12 -17.42 -5.28 -20.21
N LEU A 13 -17.40 -5.62 -18.92
CA LEU A 13 -16.45 -5.03 -17.99
C LEU A 13 -15.10 -5.19 -18.66
N ILE A 14 -14.57 -4.11 -19.24
CA ILE A 14 -13.19 -4.04 -19.67
C ILE A 14 -12.42 -4.31 -18.38
N GLN A 15 -12.06 -5.57 -18.16
CA GLN A 15 -11.18 -5.99 -17.10
C GLN A 15 -9.83 -5.42 -17.49
N LEU A 16 -9.64 -4.14 -17.17
CA LEU A 16 -8.32 -3.57 -17.01
C LEU A 16 -7.64 -4.47 -15.98
N ARG A 17 -6.91 -5.48 -16.45
CA ARG A 17 -6.04 -6.29 -15.59
C ARG A 17 -4.92 -5.37 -15.16
N THR A 18 -5.18 -4.55 -14.15
CA THR A 18 -4.16 -3.86 -13.38
C THR A 18 -3.38 -4.95 -12.67
N ARG A 19 -2.39 -5.50 -13.38
CA ARG A 19 -1.38 -6.34 -12.75
C ARG A 19 -0.70 -5.45 -11.73
N THR A 20 -0.90 -5.80 -10.46
CA THR A 20 -0.17 -5.16 -9.37
C THR A 20 1.33 -5.27 -9.65
N PRO A 21 2.11 -4.20 -9.45
CA PRO A 21 3.57 -4.24 -9.58
C PRO A 21 4.21 -5.05 -8.44
N PHE A 22 3.45 -5.42 -7.41
CA PHE A 22 3.92 -6.13 -6.24
C PHE A 22 3.92 -7.65 -6.44
N THR A 23 4.96 -8.29 -5.94
CA THR A 23 5.07 -9.76 -5.95
C THR A 23 4.06 -10.40 -4.98
N PRO A 24 3.69 -11.68 -5.15
CA PRO A 24 2.83 -12.39 -4.20
C PRO A 24 3.34 -12.35 -2.76
N ARG A 25 4.66 -12.30 -2.57
CA ARG A 25 5.31 -12.17 -1.25
C ARG A 25 4.94 -10.84 -0.58
N VAL A 26 5.02 -9.73 -1.31
CA VAL A 26 4.65 -8.39 -0.81
C VAL A 26 3.15 -8.34 -0.52
N LEU A 27 2.32 -8.90 -1.40
CA LEU A 27 0.87 -8.95 -1.21
C LEU A 27 0.44 -9.79 0.01
N ALA A 28 1.23 -10.81 0.37
CA ALA A 28 0.99 -11.67 1.52
C ALA A 28 1.55 -11.11 2.84
N ALA A 29 2.35 -10.04 2.79
CA ALA A 29 2.94 -9.44 3.98
C ALA A 29 1.86 -8.86 4.89
N LYS A 30 1.96 -9.17 6.19
CA LYS A 30 1.05 -8.61 7.19
C LYS A 30 1.61 -7.30 7.70
N ILE A 31 0.73 -6.31 7.88
CA ILE A 31 1.09 -5.06 8.56
C ILE A 31 1.53 -5.43 9.98
N PRO A 32 2.72 -4.98 10.44
CA PRO A 32 3.17 -5.25 11.80
C PRO A 32 2.17 -4.72 12.83
N HIS A 33 1.83 -5.52 13.85
CA HIS A 33 0.87 -5.13 14.90
C HIS A 33 1.28 -3.87 15.68
N LYS A 34 2.59 -3.55 15.71
CA LYS A 34 3.13 -2.36 16.35
C LYS A 34 3.21 -1.15 15.42
N TYR A 35 2.78 -1.28 14.17
CA TYR A 35 2.76 -0.16 13.24
C TYR A 35 1.76 0.89 13.71
N ARG A 36 2.30 1.98 14.23
CA ARG A 36 1.57 3.23 14.45
C ARG A 36 2.11 4.15 13.39
N GLY A 37 1.30 4.44 12.36
CA GLY A 37 1.68 5.29 11.23
C GLY A 37 2.59 6.42 11.68
N GLN A 38 3.85 6.39 11.24
CA GLN A 38 4.81 7.36 11.74
C GLN A 38 4.39 8.74 11.26
N PRO A 39 4.54 9.78 12.09
CA PRO A 39 4.28 11.16 11.69
C PRO A 39 5.46 11.67 10.84
N ILE A 40 5.82 10.95 9.78
CA ILE A 40 6.74 11.47 8.77
C ILE A 40 5.94 12.53 8.03
N LYS A 41 6.39 13.79 8.14
CA LYS A 41 5.75 14.90 7.46
C LYS A 41 5.75 14.63 5.94
N PRO A 42 4.65 14.93 5.23
CA PRO A 42 4.64 14.88 3.77
C PRO A 42 5.78 15.71 3.18
N TYR A 43 6.28 15.29 2.03
CA TYR A 43 7.30 16.07 1.33
C TYR A 43 6.69 17.38 0.81
N GLU A 44 7.10 18.50 1.37
CA GLU A 44 6.62 19.84 0.98
C GLU A 44 7.44 20.49 -0.15
N GLY A 45 8.42 19.79 -0.73
CA GLY A 45 9.31 20.35 -1.76
C GLY A 45 10.34 21.37 -1.25
N LYS A 46 10.40 21.59 0.06
CA LYS A 46 11.29 22.58 0.71
C LYS A 46 12.49 21.97 1.42
N THR A 47 12.43 20.66 1.69
CA THR A 47 13.50 19.91 2.34
C THR A 47 14.28 19.16 1.28
N ASP A 48 15.54 18.82 1.57
CA ASP A 48 16.29 17.93 0.70
C ASP A 48 15.58 16.55 0.61
N PRO A 49 15.28 16.04 -0.61
CA PRO A 49 14.65 14.73 -0.77
C PRO A 49 15.44 13.60 -0.10
N GLN A 50 16.78 13.69 -0.11
CA GLN A 50 17.63 12.65 0.43
C GLN A 50 17.59 12.62 1.96
N GLU A 51 17.53 13.79 2.59
CA GLU A 51 17.29 13.90 4.03
C GLU A 51 15.94 13.29 4.44
N LEU A 52 14.86 13.59 3.69
CA LEU A 52 13.54 13.01 3.97
C LEU A 52 13.56 11.48 3.81
N TYR A 53 14.19 10.98 2.75
CA TYR A 53 14.30 9.55 2.50
C TYR A 53 15.10 8.85 3.61
N SER A 54 16.22 9.42 4.03
CA SER A 54 17.05 8.89 5.12
C SER A 54 16.27 8.84 6.44
N ARG A 55 15.48 9.89 6.73
CA ARG A 55 14.61 9.92 7.91
C ARG A 55 13.54 8.83 7.86
N TYR A 56 12.92 8.62 6.70
CA TYR A 56 11.96 7.55 6.49
C TYR A 56 12.58 6.17 6.71
N GLN A 57 13.76 5.89 6.12
CA GLN A 57 14.45 4.62 6.28
C GLN A 57 14.81 4.33 7.74
N ASN A 58 15.42 5.29 8.43
CA ASN A 58 15.71 5.18 9.87
C ASN A 58 14.42 4.93 10.68
N SER A 59 13.36 5.64 10.31
CA SER A 59 11.98 5.49 10.77
C SER A 59 11.52 4.03 10.82
N MET A 60 11.63 3.40 9.66
CA MET A 60 11.16 2.04 9.40
C MET A 60 12.07 0.98 10.03
N MET A 61 13.39 1.19 10.02
CA MET A 61 14.35 0.31 10.69
C MET A 61 14.07 0.22 12.20
N MET A 62 13.81 1.36 12.87
CA MET A 62 13.49 1.36 14.31
C MET A 62 12.19 0.61 14.63
N MET A 63 11.25 0.53 13.69
CA MET A 63 10.01 -0.23 13.87
C MET A 63 10.17 -1.74 13.58
N GLY A 64 11.32 -2.16 13.05
CA GLY A 64 11.52 -3.52 12.56
C GLY A 64 10.62 -3.82 11.35
N ALA A 65 10.38 -2.82 10.50
CA ALA A 65 9.66 -3.02 9.25
C ALA A 65 10.46 -3.97 8.35
N SER A 66 9.79 -4.94 7.73
CA SER A 66 10.41 -5.84 6.78
C SER A 66 10.49 -5.20 5.40
N ASP A 67 11.32 -5.73 4.51
CA ASP A 67 11.51 -5.20 3.16
C ASP A 67 10.20 -5.16 2.37
N GLU A 68 9.30 -6.12 2.59
CA GLU A 68 7.98 -6.14 1.95
C GLU A 68 7.12 -4.94 2.34
N TYR A 69 7.36 -4.35 3.52
CA TYR A 69 6.68 -3.16 3.99
C TYR A 69 7.23 -1.86 3.40
N LEU A 70 8.48 -1.89 2.91
CA LEU A 70 9.18 -0.75 2.32
C LEU A 70 9.00 -0.62 0.80
N CYS A 71 8.28 -1.57 0.20
CA CYS A 71 8.20 -1.79 -1.24
C CYS A 71 7.19 -0.87 -1.95
#